data_AF-A0A2D8A549-F1
#
_entry.id   AF-A0A2D8A549-F1
#
_cell.length_a   1.000
_cell.length_b   1.000
_cell.length_c   1.000
_cell.angle_alpha   90.00
_cell.angle_beta   90.00
_cell.angle_gamma   90.00
#
_symmetry.space_group_name_H-M   'P 1'
#
loop_
_entity.id
_entity.type
_entity.pdbx_description
1 polymer ?
#
loop_
_entity_poly.entity_id
_entity_poly.type
_entity_poly.pdbx_seq_one_letter_code
_entity_poly.pdbx_strand_id
1 'polypeptide(L)'
;MFQRLVAGMAVNLVLSLIPQRVRSVIGGLIMAVGGLLLLLGLAIVVVISEDAAFFLGACVGIVGFFISGIGWWIRSVGPYESLGESVANAVIDI
;
A
#
# COMPACT_ATOMS: atom_id res chain seq x y z
N MET A 1 1.85 -17.86 12.00
CA MET A 1 1.90 -16.50 12.62
C MET A 1 3.28 -15.88 12.50
N PHE A 2 4.33 -16.57 12.95
CA PHE A 2 5.73 -16.12 12.90
C PHE A 2 6.19 -15.66 11.50
N GLN A 3 5.92 -16.43 10.45
CA GLN A 3 6.32 -16.06 9.06
C GLN A 3 5.71 -14.74 8.55
N ARG A 4 4.46 -14.42 8.92
CA ARG A 4 3.83 -13.13 8.54
C ARG A 4 4.48 -11.96 9.27
N LEU A 5 4.91 -12.20 10.51
CA LEU A 5 5.56 -11.20 11.35
C LEU A 5 6.98 -10.90 10.83
N VAL A 6 7.73 -11.94 10.46
CA VAL A 6 9.05 -11.82 9.81
C VAL A 6 8.94 -11.11 8.46
N ALA A 7 7.95 -11.45 7.62
CA ALA A 7 7.72 -10.76 6.36
C ALA A 7 7.37 -9.28 6.54
N GLY A 8 6.53 -8.94 7.52
CA GLY A 8 6.18 -7.56 7.86
C GLY A 8 7.40 -6.75 8.34
N MET A 9 8.24 -7.34 9.19
CA MET A 9 9.49 -6.72 9.64
C MET A 9 10.48 -6.51 8.50
N ALA A 10 10.64 -7.50 7.62
CA ALA A 10 11.55 -7.39 6.47
C ALA A 10 11.12 -6.27 5.52
N VAL A 11 9.82 -6.15 5.21
CA VAL A 11 9.35 -5.08 4.33
C VAL A 11 9.49 -3.71 4.99
N ASN A 12 9.17 -3.59 6.28
CA ASN A 12 9.39 -2.34 7.02
C ASN A 12 10.88 -1.96 7.08
N LEU A 13 11.78 -2.93 7.24
CA LEU A 13 13.22 -2.72 7.22
C LEU A 13 13.73 -2.30 5.84
N VAL A 14 13.20 -2.86 4.74
CA VAL A 14 13.56 -2.46 3.38
C VAL A 14 13.02 -1.07 3.05
N LEU A 15 11.78 -0.78 3.42
CA LEU A 15 11.18 0.55 3.25
C LEU A 15 11.90 1.58 4.10
N SER A 16 12.33 1.19 5.30
CA SER A 16 13.52 1.66 5.98
C SER A 16 14.50 2.44 5.10
N LEU A 17 15.15 1.68 4.20
CA LEU A 17 16.40 1.98 3.46
C LEU A 17 16.23 3.21 2.59
N ILE A 18 14.99 3.47 2.22
CA ILE A 18 14.60 4.50 1.30
C ILE A 18 14.38 5.80 2.09
N PRO A 19 15.04 6.90 1.70
CA PRO A 19 14.83 8.20 2.32
C PRO A 19 13.35 8.57 2.36
N GLN A 20 12.87 9.13 3.48
CA GLN A 20 11.45 9.39 3.70
C GLN A 20 10.83 10.31 2.63
N ARG A 21 11.62 11.24 2.07
CA ARG A 21 11.20 12.06 0.92
C ARG A 21 10.88 11.21 -0.32
N VAL A 22 11.73 10.23 -0.62
CA VAL A 22 11.55 9.33 -1.77
C VAL A 22 10.33 8.42 -1.54
N ARG A 23 10.14 7.88 -0.33
CA ARG A 23 8.93 7.10 0.01
C ARG A 23 7.66 7.90 -0.10
N SER A 24 7.67 9.16 0.34
CA SER A 24 6.53 10.05 0.23
C SER A 24 6.12 10.25 -1.23
N VAL A 25 7.10 10.43 -2.12
CA VAL A 25 6.88 10.56 -3.56
C VAL A 25 6.36 9.24 -4.16
N ILE A 26 7.04 8.12 -3.90
CA ILE A 26 6.64 6.80 -4.43
C ILE A 26 5.23 6.43 -3.96
N GLY A 27 4.97 6.52 -2.66
CA GLY A 27 3.65 6.24 -2.10
C GLY A 27 2.57 7.20 -2.62
N GLY A 28 2.91 8.48 -2.83
CA GLY A 28 2.01 9.45 -3.45
C GLY A 28 1.68 9.12 -4.91
N LEU A 29 2.67 8.72 -5.71
CA LEU A 29 2.47 8.27 -7.09
C LEU A 29 1.59 7.01 -7.15
N ILE A 30 1.85 6.04 -6.28
CA ILE A 30 1.04 4.83 -6.18
C ILE A 30 -0.41 5.18 -5.81
N MET A 31 -0.62 6.07 -4.84
CA MET A 31 -1.96 6.56 -4.50
C MET A 31 -2.65 7.26 -5.67
N ALA A 32 -1.92 8.05 -6.47
CA ALA A 32 -2.48 8.70 -7.65
C ALA A 32 -2.95 7.67 -8.70
N VAL A 33 -2.16 6.62 -8.95
CA VAL A 33 -2.54 5.51 -9.84
C VAL A 33 -3.76 4.77 -9.32
N GLY A 34 -3.78 4.44 -8.02
CA GLY A 34 -4.94 3.80 -7.38
C GLY A 34 -6.21 4.65 -7.47
N GLY A 35 -6.08 5.97 -7.27
CA GLY A 35 -7.17 6.93 -7.43
C GLY A 35 -7.70 7.02 -8.86
N LEU A 36 -6.82 7.00 -9.87
CA LEU A 36 -7.23 6.99 -11.28
C LEU A 36 -8.01 5.72 -11.63
N LEU A 37 -7.58 4.56 -11.12
CA LEU A 37 -8.31 3.30 -11.32
C LEU A 37 -9.66 3.29 -10.62
N LEU A 38 -9.77 3.90 -9.43
CA LEU A 38 -11.06 4.08 -8.75
C LEU A 38 -12.03 4.92 -9.60
N LEU A 39 -11.55 6.04 -10.14
CA LEU A 39 -12.34 6.90 -11.02
C LEU A 39 -12.72 6.17 -12.31
N LEU A 40 -11.82 5.38 -12.89
CA LEU A 40 -12.10 4.57 -14.07
C LEU A 40 -13.18 3.51 -13.78
N GLY A 41 -13.05 2.78 -12.67
CA GLY A 41 -14.04 1.78 -12.26
C GLY A 41 -15.42 2.40 -12.06
N LEU A 42 -15.49 3.55 -11.39
CA LEU A 42 -16.72 4.32 -11.22
C LEU A 42 -17.30 4.78 -12.56
N ALA A 43 -16.47 5.31 -13.46
CA ALA A 43 -16.91 5.77 -14.78
C ALA A 43 -17.53 4.63 -15.60
N ILE A 44 -16.93 3.43 -15.56
CA ILE A 44 -17.46 2.25 -16.25
C ILE A 44 -18.84 1.88 -15.67
N VAL A 45 -18.97 1.85 -14.34
CA VAL A 45 -20.25 1.55 -13.64
C VAL A 45 -21.34 2.57 -13.99
N VAL A 46 -20.99 3.86 -14.10
CA VAL A 46 -21.96 4.93 -14.34
C VAL A 46 -22.38 5.00 -15.81
N VAL A 47 -21.45 4.76 -16.74
CA VAL A 47 -21.68 4.96 -18.18
C VAL A 47 -22.33 3.75 -18.85
N ILE A 48 -21.99 2.53 -18.42
CA ILE A 48 -22.42 1.31 -19.10
C ILE A 48 -23.43 0.57 -18.21
N SER A 49 -24.69 0.53 -18.65
CA SER A 49 -25.79 -0.11 -17.92
C SER A 49 -25.87 -1.63 -18.09
N GLU A 50 -24.79 -2.29 -18.52
CA GLU A 50 -24.73 -3.73 -18.68
C GLU A 50 -24.18 -4.39 -17.41
N ASP A 51 -24.78 -5.49 -16.97
CA ASP A 51 -24.37 -6.21 -15.75
C ASP A 51 -22.89 -6.63 -15.78
N ALA A 52 -22.38 -6.99 -16.96
CA ALA A 52 -20.97 -7.35 -17.16
C ALA A 52 -20.04 -6.14 -16.96
N ALA A 53 -20.46 -4.95 -17.41
CA ALA A 53 -19.69 -3.72 -17.25
C ALA A 53 -19.74 -3.21 -15.81
N PHE A 54 -20.88 -3.39 -15.12
CA PHE A 54 -20.99 -3.13 -13.69
C PHE A 54 -19.98 -3.96 -12.89
N PHE A 55 -19.93 -5.28 -13.15
CA PHE A 55 -18.98 -6.18 -12.51
C PHE A 55 -17.52 -5.77 -12.80
N LEU A 56 -17.21 -5.47 -14.06
CA LEU A 56 -15.88 -5.06 -14.47
C LEU A 56 -15.46 -3.74 -13.80
N GLY A 57 -16.33 -2.74 -13.78
CA GLY A 57 -16.05 -1.45 -13.14
C GLY A 57 -15.88 -1.58 -11.62
N ALA A 58 -16.66 -2.44 -10.96
CA ALA A 58 -16.46 -2.77 -9.55
C ALA A 58 -15.11 -3.45 -9.29
N CYS A 59 -14.70 -4.42 -10.12
CA CYS A 59 -13.39 -5.06 -10.02
C CYS A 59 -12.24 -4.06 -10.19
N VAL A 60 -12.32 -3.18 -11.18
CA VAL A 60 -11.34 -2.12 -11.41
C VAL A 60 -11.27 -1.16 -10.22
N GLY A 61 -12.42 -0.79 -9.65
CA GLY A 61 -12.49 0.03 -8.44
C GLY A 61 -11.82 -0.64 -7.24
N ILE A 62 -12.08 -1.93 -7.00
CA ILE A 62 -11.44 -2.70 -5.93
C ILE A 62 -9.92 -2.72 -6.10
N VAL A 63 -9.42 -2.93 -7.31
CA VAL A 63 -7.98 -2.89 -7.61
C VAL A 63 -7.40 -1.51 -7.31
N GLY A 64 -8.08 -0.43 -7.72
CA GLY A 64 -7.67 0.94 -7.41
C GLY A 64 -7.61 1.23 -5.91
N PHE A 65 -8.56 0.69 -5.13
CA PHE A 65 -8.56 0.79 -3.67
C PHE A 65 -7.34 0.09 -3.05
N PHE A 66 -7.05 -1.14 -3.46
CA PHE A 66 -5.88 -1.88 -2.97
C PHE A 66 -4.57 -1.16 -3.25
N ILE A 67 -4.39 -0.66 -4.49
CA ILE A 67 -3.21 0.10 -4.89
C ILE A 67 -3.08 1.37 -4.04
N SER A 68 -4.17 2.09 -3.81
CA SER A 68 -4.18 3.28 -2.95
C SER A 68 -3.76 2.94 -1.52
N GLY A 69 -4.23 1.82 -0.98
CA GLY A 69 -3.83 1.32 0.33
C GLY A 69 -2.34 1.00 0.44
N ILE A 70 -1.74 0.39 -0.60
CA ILE A 70 -0.29 0.13 -0.66
C ILE A 70 0.48 1.46 -0.64
N GLY A 71 0.05 2.45 -1.42
CA GLY A 71 0.68 3.77 -1.44
C GLY A 71 0.62 4.48 -0.08
N TRP A 72 -0.51 4.38 0.62
CA TRP A 72 -0.64 4.88 1.99
C TRP A 72 0.29 4.16 2.97
N TRP A 73 0.36 2.83 2.89
CA TRP A 73 1.20 2.02 3.77
C TRP A 73 2.68 2.40 3.64
N ILE A 74 3.20 2.53 2.42
CA ILE A 74 4.58 2.96 2.14
C ILE A 74 4.91 4.32 2.77
N ARG A 75 3.93 5.24 2.83
CA ARG A 75 4.08 6.56 3.45
C ARG A 75 4.04 6.52 4.97
N SER A 76 3.29 5.59 5.55
CA SER A 76 3.11 5.45 7.00
C SER A 76 4.28 4.76 7.71
N VAL A 77 5.19 4.09 6.99
CA VAL A 77 6.36 3.45 7.62
C VAL A 77 7.23 4.52 8.28
N GLY A 78 7.58 4.28 9.54
CA GLY A 78 8.39 5.18 10.36
C GLY A 78 9.84 5.33 9.89
N PRO A 79 10.61 6.25 10.49
CA PRO A 79 12.04 6.36 10.27
C PRO A 79 12.79 5.14 10.81
N TYR A 80 14.02 4.96 10.36
CA TYR A 80 14.85 3.81 10.70
C TYR A 80 15.13 3.59 12.17
N GLU A 81 15.32 4.70 12.88
CA GLU A 81 15.80 4.71 14.27
C GLU A 81 14.83 3.92 15.17
N SER A 82 13.52 4.03 14.92
CA SER A 82 12.50 3.26 15.66
C SER A 82 12.46 1.77 15.31
N LEU A 83 12.89 1.39 14.10
CA LEU A 83 12.97 -0.03 13.68
C LEU A 83 14.21 -0.71 14.27
N GLY A 84 15.32 0.01 14.38
CA GLY A 84 16.51 -0.45 15.09
C GLY A 84 16.21 -0.77 16.56
N GLU A 85 15.52 0.12 17.28
CA GLU A 85 15.06 -0.14 18.65
C GLU A 85 14.08 -1.31 18.73
N SER A 86 13.15 -1.43 17.78
CA SER A 86 12.18 -2.53 17.77
C SER A 86 12.85 -3.89 17.54
N VAL A 87 13.83 -3.96 16.63
CA VAL A 87 14.63 -5.18 16.38
C VAL A 87 15.53 -5.49 17.57
N ALA A 88 16.21 -4.48 18.14
CA ALA A 88 17.08 -4.66 19.30
C ALA A 88 16.28 -5.19 20.51
N ASN A 89 15.13 -4.60 20.81
CA ASN A 89 14.25 -5.08 21.88
C ASN A 89 13.74 -6.50 21.59
N ALA A 90 13.34 -6.80 20.35
CA ALA A 90 12.87 -8.14 19.99
C ALA A 90 13.97 -9.23 20.04
N VAL A 91 15.23 -8.87 19.84
CA VAL A 91 16.38 -9.80 19.97
C VAL A 91 16.78 -10.00 21.43
N ILE A 92 16.66 -8.97 22.27
CA ILE A 92 16.95 -9.06 23.71
C ILE A 92 15.90 -9.92 24.45
N ASP A 93 14.68 -9.99 23.93
CA ASP A 93 13.55 -10.73 24.52
C ASP A 93 13.48 -12.22 24.07
N ILE A 94 14.47 -12.72 23.31
CA ILE A 94 14.63 -14.14 22.90
C ILE A 94 15.75 -14.79 23.71
#